data_AF-A0A932YBY7-F1
#
_entry.id   AF-A0A932YBY7-F1
#
_cell.length_a   1.000
_cell.length_b   1.000
_cell.length_c   1.000
_cell.angle_alpha   90.00
_cell.angle_beta   90.00
_cell.angle_gamma   90.00
#
_symmetry.space_group_name_H-M   'P 1'
#
loop_
_entity.id
_entity.type
_entity.pdbx_description
1 polymer ?
#
loop_
_entity_poly.entity_id
_entity_poly.type
_entity_poly.pdbx_seq_one_letter_code
_entity_poly.pdbx_strand_id
1 'polypeptide(L)'
;MKVELKKISVMSLVASAVPVLLLVFGVLGGLFTFIIAPDQSIAERLPEIYQKNVAAGVFALGYTAATLLVLVIVALLYNVLVNLGLPGVKFFLASQEEKSGNE
;
A
#
# COMPACT_ATOMS: atom_id res chain seq x y z
N MET A 1 8.77 -26.98 -3.11
CA MET A 1 9.25 -26.58 -1.76
C MET A 1 8.05 -26.10 -0.95
N LYS A 2 7.85 -26.57 0.30
CA LYS A 2 6.71 -26.14 1.13
C LYS A 2 7.08 -24.87 1.88
N VAL A 3 6.48 -23.73 1.52
CA VAL A 3 6.73 -22.46 2.21
C VAL A 3 5.68 -22.30 3.32
N GLU A 4 6.10 -22.42 4.58
CA GLU A 4 5.23 -22.21 5.74
C GLU A 4 5.40 -20.77 6.26
N LEU A 5 4.38 -19.92 6.06
CA LEU A 5 4.36 -18.57 6.60
C LEU A 5 3.93 -18.60 8.07
N LYS A 6 4.88 -18.93 8.97
CA LYS A 6 4.63 -19.00 10.42
C LYS A 6 4.50 -17.65 11.11
N LYS A 7 5.12 -16.58 10.62
CA LYS A 7 5.00 -15.22 11.19
C LYS A 7 5.44 -14.18 10.17
N ILE A 8 4.80 -13.02 10.17
CA ILE A 8 5.25 -11.84 9.45
C ILE A 8 6.10 -11.02 10.42
N SER A 9 7.36 -10.71 10.07
CA SER A 9 8.17 -9.83 10.91
C SER A 9 7.55 -8.43 10.94
N VAL A 10 7.15 -7.95 12.13
CA VAL A 10 6.58 -6.60 12.30
C VAL A 10 7.58 -5.54 11.85
N MET A 11 8.87 -5.74 12.14
CA MET A 11 9.93 -4.83 11.69
C MET A 11 10.02 -4.79 10.16
N SER A 12 9.87 -5.94 9.49
CA SER A 12 9.85 -5.98 8.02
C SER A 12 8.61 -5.31 7.43
N LEU A 13 7.45 -5.46 8.08
CA LEU A 13 6.19 -4.84 7.66
C LEU A 13 6.24 -3.32 7.81
N VAL A 14 6.77 -2.83 8.95
CA VAL A 14 6.95 -1.39 9.19
C VAL A 14 8.00 -0.81 8.25
N ALA A 15 9.14 -1.50 8.07
CA ALA A 15 10.20 -1.06 7.18
C ALA A 15 9.75 -0.94 5.72
N SER A 16 8.80 -1.77 5.26
CA SER A 16 8.24 -1.67 3.91
C SER A 16 7.08 -0.68 3.80
N ALA A 17 6.21 -0.58 4.81
CA ALA A 17 5.03 0.28 4.76
C ALA A 17 5.33 1.76 5.01
N VAL A 18 6.27 2.08 5.92
CA VAL A 18 6.56 3.47 6.32
C VAL A 18 7.08 4.34 5.16
N PRO A 19 8.05 3.91 4.34
CA PRO A 19 8.52 4.71 3.22
C PRO A 19 7.40 5.02 2.21
N VAL A 20 6.52 4.04 1.96
CA VAL A 20 5.37 4.21 1.05
C VAL A 20 4.38 5.21 1.63
N LEU A 21 4.04 5.11 2.92
CA LEU A 21 3.15 6.06 3.57
C LEU A 21 3.74 7.48 3.58
N LEU A 22 5.04 7.63 3.87
CA LEU A 22 5.72 8.93 3.81
C LEU A 22 5.70 9.53 2.41
N LEU A 23 5.90 8.71 1.37
CA LEU A 23 5.79 9.17 -0.01
C LEU A 23 4.37 9.63 -0.33
N VAL A 24 3.35 8.86 0.03
CA VAL A 24 1.95 9.22 -0.22
C VAL A 24 1.57 10.50 0.53
N PHE A 25 1.91 10.61 1.82
CA PHE A 25 1.63 11.81 2.60
C PHE A 25 2.44 13.03 2.13
N GLY A 26 3.69 12.84 1.70
CA GLY A 26 4.50 13.90 1.12
C GLY A 26 3.92 14.44 -0.19
N VAL A 27 3.48 13.54 -1.09
CA VAL A 27 2.80 13.94 -2.34
C VAL A 27 1.48 14.63 -2.04
N LEU A 28 0.66 14.09 -1.12
CA LEU A 28 -0.59 14.74 -0.70
C LEU A 28 -0.36 16.12 -0.09
N GLY A 29 0.64 16.26 0.79
CA GLY A 29 1.00 17.53 1.41
C GLY A 29 1.50 18.56 0.38
N GLY A 30 2.29 18.12 -0.60
CA GLY A 30 2.72 18.95 -1.72
C GLY A 30 1.55 19.40 -2.60
N LEU A 31 0.69 18.47 -3.02
CA LEU A 31 -0.52 18.78 -3.80
C LEU A 31 -1.43 19.76 -3.04
N PHE A 32 -1.62 19.55 -1.75
CA PHE A 32 -2.44 20.44 -0.94
C PHE A 32 -1.81 21.84 -0.84
N THR A 33 -0.52 21.93 -0.56
CA THR A 33 0.19 23.20 -0.36
C THR A 33 0.32 24.02 -1.64
N PHE A 34 0.54 23.38 -2.79
CA PHE A 34 0.84 24.07 -4.04
C PHE A 34 -0.35 24.19 -5.00
N ILE A 35 -1.37 23.33 -4.89
CA ILE A 35 -2.53 23.33 -5.80
C ILE A 35 -3.82 23.73 -5.10
N ILE A 36 -4.00 23.31 -3.84
CA ILE A 36 -5.26 23.53 -3.12
C ILE A 36 -5.19 24.82 -2.27
N ALA A 37 -4.03 25.12 -1.68
CA ALA A 37 -3.91 26.14 -0.65
C ALA A 37 -3.55 27.57 -1.13
N PRO A 38 -2.83 27.85 -2.24
CA PRO A 38 -2.46 29.23 -2.52
C PRO A 38 -3.27 29.79 -3.70
N ASP A 39 -4.14 30.73 -3.34
CA ASP A 39 -4.72 31.75 -4.21
C ASP A 39 -5.89 31.31 -5.12
N GLN A 40 -7.09 31.84 -4.81
CA GLN A 40 -8.29 31.67 -5.65
C GLN A 40 -8.06 32.17 -7.09
N SER A 41 -7.07 33.05 -7.30
CA SER A 41 -6.67 33.52 -8.61
C SER A 41 -6.04 32.44 -9.51
N ILE A 42 -5.47 31.38 -8.92
CA ILE A 42 -4.86 30.24 -9.64
C ILE A 42 -5.89 29.12 -9.83
N ALA A 43 -6.75 28.90 -8.83
CA ALA A 43 -7.80 27.90 -8.90
C ALA A 43 -8.75 28.14 -10.09
N GLU A 44 -9.12 29.39 -10.37
CA GLU A 44 -9.96 29.76 -11.52
C GLU A 44 -9.23 29.70 -12.88
N ARG A 45 -7.88 29.68 -12.89
CA ARG A 45 -7.06 29.61 -14.11
C ARG A 45 -6.73 28.20 -14.57
N LEU A 46 -6.93 27.21 -13.70
CA LEU A 46 -6.75 25.80 -14.06
C LEU A 46 -7.95 25.33 -14.89
N PRO A 47 -7.74 24.81 -16.12
CA PRO A 47 -8.83 24.25 -16.90
C PRO A 47 -9.55 23.15 -16.11
N GLU A 48 -10.86 23.04 -16.27
CA GLU A 48 -11.73 22.10 -15.53
C GLU A 48 -11.20 20.65 -15.51
N ILE A 49 -10.53 20.24 -16.59
CA ILE A 49 -9.86 18.93 -16.74
C ILE A 49 -8.76 18.75 -15.69
N TYR A 50 -7.94 19.77 -15.43
CA TYR A 50 -6.85 19.70 -14.46
C TYR A 50 -7.37 19.68 -13.02
N GLN A 51 -8.41 20.46 -12.72
CA GLN A 51 -9.05 20.42 -11.40
C GLN A 51 -9.58 19.02 -11.08
N LYS A 52 -10.29 18.40 -12.04
CA LYS A 52 -10.85 17.05 -11.87
C LYS A 52 -9.76 15.99 -11.71
N ASN A 53 -8.67 16.09 -12.47
CA ASN A 53 -7.57 15.14 -12.40
C ASN A 53 -6.77 15.26 -11.10
N VAL A 54 -6.53 16.48 -10.61
CA VAL A 54 -5.87 16.71 -9.31
C VAL A 54 -6.75 16.17 -8.18
N ALA A 55 -8.05 16.46 -8.19
CA ALA A 55 -8.97 15.94 -7.18
C ALA A 55 -9.03 14.40 -7.18
N ALA A 56 -9.09 13.79 -8.36
CA ALA A 56 -9.02 12.33 -8.51
C ALA A 56 -7.68 11.75 -8.01
N GLY A 57 -6.57 12.43 -8.28
CA GLY A 57 -5.24 12.04 -7.81
C GLY A 57 -5.11 12.12 -6.28
N VAL A 58 -5.57 13.21 -5.68
CA VAL A 58 -5.61 13.38 -4.21
C VAL A 58 -6.48 12.30 -3.57
N PHE A 59 -7.65 12.02 -4.15
CA PHE A 59 -8.51 10.94 -3.68
C PHE A 59 -7.84 9.57 -3.79
N ALA A 60 -7.23 9.25 -4.94
CA ALA A 60 -6.56 7.97 -5.18
C ALA A 60 -5.36 7.74 -4.23
N LEU A 61 -4.58 8.78 -3.98
CA LEU A 61 -3.47 8.75 -3.03
C LEU A 61 -3.96 8.56 -1.60
N GLY A 62 -4.98 9.32 -1.17
CA GLY A 62 -5.59 9.16 0.14
C GLY A 62 -6.19 7.76 0.34
N TYR A 63 -6.89 7.24 -0.67
CA TYR A 63 -7.43 5.89 -0.67
C TYR A 63 -6.32 4.84 -0.54
N THR A 64 -5.22 5.00 -1.29
CA THR A 64 -4.06 4.10 -1.23
C THR A 64 -3.42 4.09 0.17
N ALA A 65 -3.22 5.26 0.78
CA ALA A 65 -2.74 5.35 2.17
C ALA A 65 -3.68 4.64 3.14
N ALA A 66 -5.00 4.83 3.00
CA ALA A 66 -5.99 4.17 3.84
C ALA A 66 -5.97 2.64 3.67
N THR A 67 -5.92 2.15 2.43
CA THR A 67 -5.83 0.70 2.16
C THR A 67 -4.55 0.09 2.72
N LEU A 68 -3.41 0.76 2.58
CA LEU A 68 -2.14 0.30 3.17
C LEU A 68 -2.23 0.21 4.69
N LEU A 69 -2.87 1.18 5.34
CA LEU A 69 -3.07 1.18 6.78
C LEU A 69 -3.92 -0.03 7.22
N VAL A 70 -4.99 -0.33 6.49
CA VAL A 70 -5.82 -1.52 6.73
C VAL A 70 -5.00 -2.80 6.57
N LEU A 71 -4.19 -2.92 5.51
CA LEU A 71 -3.34 -4.10 5.30
C LEU A 71 -2.32 -4.30 6.41
N VAL A 72 -1.72 -3.22 6.93
CA VAL A 72 -0.81 -3.28 8.08
C VAL A 72 -1.55 -3.79 9.32
N ILE A 73 -2.77 -3.30 9.58
CA ILE A 73 -3.60 -3.78 10.70
C ILE A 73 -3.93 -5.27 10.55
N VAL A 74 -4.34 -5.71 9.35
CA VAL A 74 -4.64 -7.12 9.08
C VAL A 74 -3.41 -8.00 9.31
N ALA A 75 -2.22 -7.56 8.87
CA ALA A 75 -0.99 -8.30 9.10
C ALA A 75 -0.61 -8.35 10.59
N LEU A 76 -0.87 -7.29 11.36
CA LEU A 76 -0.72 -7.31 12.82
C LEU A 76 -1.69 -8.30 13.48
N LEU A 77 -2.96 -8.29 13.08
CA LEU A 77 -3.97 -9.24 13.57
C LEU A 77 -3.57 -10.69 13.24
N TYR A 78 -3.09 -10.95 12.02
CA TYR A 78 -2.55 -12.27 11.65
C TYR A 78 -1.43 -12.70 12.58
N ASN A 79 -0.48 -11.81 12.87
CA ASN A 79 0.61 -12.11 13.80
C ASN A 79 0.13 -12.40 15.22
N VAL A 80 -0.90 -11.70 15.70
CA VAL A 80 -1.52 -11.97 17.01
C VAL A 80 -2.18 -13.34 17.01
N LEU A 81 -2.97 -13.66 15.99
CA LEU A 81 -3.65 -14.95 15.87
C LEU A 81 -2.66 -16.12 15.82
N VAL A 82 -1.59 -16.00 15.04
CA VAL A 82 -0.57 -17.07 14.96
C VAL A 82 0.23 -17.18 16.27
N ASN A 83 0.48 -16.07 16.98
CA ASN A 83 1.06 -16.10 18.33
C ASN A 83 0.17 -16.84 19.35
N LEU A 84 -1.15 -16.79 19.19
CA LEU A 84 -2.12 -17.49 20.02
C LEU A 84 -2.23 -18.99 19.69
N GLY A 85 -1.38 -19.51 18.81
CA GLY A 85 -1.28 -20.94 18.50
C GLY A 85 -2.14 -21.41 17.31
N LEU A 86 -2.78 -20.49 16.57
CA LEU A 86 -3.43 -20.84 15.31
C LEU A 86 -2.37 -21.25 14.26
N PRO A 87 -2.52 -22.40 13.60
CA PRO A 87 -1.60 -22.82 12.55
C PRO A 87 -1.63 -21.82 11.39
N GLY A 88 -0.47 -21.26 11.06
CA GLY A 88 -0.32 -20.30 9.95
C GLY A 88 -0.65 -20.90 8.57
N VAL A 89 -0.73 -20.02 7.56
CA VAL A 89 -1.08 -20.43 6.19
C VAL A 89 0.09 -21.17 5.52
N LYS A 90 -0.22 -22.35 4.95
CA LYS A 90 0.74 -23.19 4.21
C LYS A 90 0.49 -23.00 2.72
N PHE A 91 1.48 -22.49 2.00
CA PHE A 91 1.40 -22.37 0.54
C PHE A 91 2.15 -23.54 -0.10
N PHE A 92 1.43 -24.31 -0.92
CA PHE A 92 2.03 -25.30 -1.81
C PHE A 92 2.38 -24.61 -3.13
N LEU A 93 3.60 -24.08 -3.21
CA LEU A 93 4.14 -23.61 -4.48
C LEU A 93 4.63 -24.84 -5.26
N ALA A 94 3.85 -25.29 -6.23
CA ALA A 94 4.33 -26.22 -7.25
C ALA A 94 5.42 -25.47 -8.04
N SER A 95 6.67 -25.96 -7.98
CA SER A 95 7.77 -25.38 -8.75
C SER A 95 7.47 -25.57 -10.23
N GLN A 96 7.55 -24.50 -11.02
CA GLN A 96 7.41 -24.54 -12.49
C GLN A 96 8.63 -25.20 -13.18
N GLU A 97 9.61 -25.73 -12.44
CA GLU A 97 10.82 -26.34 -12.99
C GLU A 97 10.61 -27.74 -13.60
N GLU A 98 9.47 -28.41 -13.36
CA GLU A 98 9.22 -29.75 -13.89
C GLU A 98 8.62 -29.79 -15.31
N LYS A 99 8.30 -28.65 -15.93
CA LYS A 99 7.68 -28.63 -17.28
C LYS A 99 8.63 -28.45 -18.47
N SER A 100 9.94 -28.37 -18.25
CA SER A 100 10.92 -28.17 -19.35
C SER A 100 11.90 -29.35 -19.54
N GLY A 101 11.62 -30.51 -18.94
CA GLY A 101 12.54 -31.66 -18.95
C GLY A 101 12.06 -32.90 -19.71
N ASN A 102 10.89 -32.87 -20.35
CA ASN A 102 10.37 -33.97 -21.16
C ASN A 102 9.84 -33.42 -22.49
N GLU A 103 10.75 -33.05 -23.39
CA GLU A 103 10.57 -33.16 -24.84
C GLU A 103 11.81 -33.79 -25.45
#